data_AF-A0A1H9Y211-F1
#
_entry.id   AF-A0A1H9Y211-F1
#
_cell.length_a   1.000
_cell.length_b   1.000
_cell.length_c   1.000
_cell.angle_alpha   90.00
_cell.angle_beta   90.00
_cell.angle_gamma   90.00
#
_symmetry.space_group_name_H-M   'P 1'
#
loop_
_entity.id
_entity.type
_entity.pdbx_description
1 polymer ?
#
loop_
_entity_poly.entity_id
_entity_poly.type
_entity_poly.pdbx_seq_one_letter_code
_entity_poly.pdbx_strand_id
1 'polypeptide(L)'
;MNATFFLRFKAFIIDYILIFAYLIVLFLLNIFLFPSLHNFFTGSLITAQFTGFLLVTLPVLLYFIISDSKIGGQSIGKKKIGIRVIGENGEPVSVLHITYRTILKFIPWKLSHYLVYRLIYIGDGEVPISYYLIGGIIYALIFAYILTAIFTKKKQSLYDIIAKTQVVRISSR
;
A
#
# COMPACT_ATOMS: atom_id res chain seq x y z
N MET A 1 9.01 -21.97 6.48
CA MET A 1 7.75 -22.15 5.70
C MET A 1 7.22 -20.82 5.22
N ASN A 2 6.62 -20.75 4.03
CA ASN A 2 5.97 -19.54 3.53
C ASN A 2 4.75 -19.17 4.38
N ALA A 3 4.53 -17.86 4.56
CA ALA A 3 3.39 -17.34 5.29
C ALA A 3 2.12 -17.51 4.46
N THR A 4 1.08 -18.08 5.08
CA THR A 4 -0.24 -18.19 4.46
C THR A 4 -0.88 -16.83 4.24
N PHE A 5 -1.87 -16.76 3.34
CA PHE A 5 -2.67 -15.55 3.11
C PHE A 5 -3.22 -14.96 4.41
N PHE A 6 -3.79 -15.76 5.30
CA PHE A 6 -4.37 -15.27 6.56
C PHE A 6 -3.35 -14.62 7.50
N LEU A 7 -2.11 -15.11 7.55
CA LEU A 7 -1.06 -14.46 8.35
C LEU A 7 -0.66 -13.11 7.75
N ARG A 8 -0.51 -13.07 6.42
CA ARG A 8 -0.23 -11.81 5.70
C ARG A 8 -1.35 -10.80 5.91
N PHE A 9 -2.60 -11.26 5.87
CA PHE A 9 -3.78 -10.44 6.11
C PHE A 9 -3.82 -9.88 7.53
N LYS A 10 -3.62 -10.73 8.56
CA LYS A 10 -3.54 -10.27 9.96
C LYS A 10 -2.43 -9.23 10.18
N ALA A 11 -1.25 -9.46 9.58
CA ALA A 11 -0.15 -8.49 9.66
C ALA A 11 -0.54 -7.17 9.00
N PHE A 12 -1.18 -7.23 7.82
CA PHE A 12 -1.65 -6.05 7.12
C PHE A 12 -2.72 -5.28 7.90
N ILE A 13 -3.64 -5.94 8.59
CA ILE A 13 -4.64 -5.27 9.45
C ILE A 13 -3.95 -4.46 10.57
N ILE A 14 -2.92 -5.01 11.20
CA ILE A 14 -2.17 -4.30 12.25
C ILE A 14 -1.44 -3.08 11.66
N ASP A 15 -0.78 -3.26 10.50
CA ASP A 15 -0.14 -2.14 9.79
C ASP A 15 -1.19 -1.09 9.38
N TYR A 16 -2.39 -1.52 9.00
CA TYR A 16 -3.48 -0.63 8.60
C TYR A 16 -4.03 0.17 9.77
N ILE A 17 -4.13 -0.40 10.98
CA ILE A 17 -4.51 0.36 12.19
C ILE A 17 -3.52 1.49 12.45
N LEU A 18 -2.22 1.23 12.29
CA LEU A 18 -1.19 2.27 12.42
C LEU A 18 -1.36 3.37 11.37
N ILE A 19 -1.57 2.99 10.11
CA ILE A 19 -1.81 3.94 9.02
C ILE A 19 -3.07 4.76 9.30
N PHE A 20 -4.15 4.12 9.75
CA PHE A 20 -5.40 4.79 10.06
C PHE A 20 -5.25 5.79 11.21
N ALA A 21 -4.54 5.42 12.28
CA ALA A 21 -4.19 6.34 13.37
C ALA A 21 -3.38 7.54 12.86
N TYR A 22 -2.40 7.31 11.98
CA TYR A 22 -1.66 8.38 11.31
C TYR A 22 -2.57 9.31 10.50
N LEU A 23 -3.54 8.77 9.75
CA LEU A 23 -4.48 9.57 8.97
C LEU A 23 -5.42 10.41 9.86
N ILE A 24 -5.86 9.88 11.00
CA ILE A 24 -6.63 10.64 11.99
C ILE A 24 -5.81 11.81 12.52
N VAL A 25 -4.56 11.56 12.91
CA VAL A 25 -3.66 12.63 13.40
C VAL A 25 -3.48 13.68 12.32
N LEU A 26 -3.19 13.28 11.07
CA LEU A 26 -3.03 14.19 9.94
C LEU A 26 -4.29 15.04 9.72
N PHE A 27 -5.48 14.44 9.80
CA PHE A 27 -6.76 15.11 9.68
C PHE A 27 -6.99 16.13 10.81
N LEU A 28 -6.72 15.76 12.06
CA LEU A 28 -6.85 16.68 13.20
C LEU A 28 -5.86 17.85 13.09
N LEU A 29 -4.60 17.60 12.70
CA LEU A 29 -3.62 18.67 12.48
C LEU A 29 -4.06 19.63 11.37
N ASN A 30 -4.64 19.09 10.28
CA ASN A 30 -5.18 19.90 9.18
C ASN A 30 -6.32 20.81 9.64
N ILE A 31 -7.26 20.31 10.45
CA ILE A 31 -8.39 21.11 10.94
C ILE A 31 -7.95 22.16 11.97
N PHE A 32 -7.17 21.75 12.97
CA PHE A 32 -6.94 22.58 14.15
C PHE A 32 -5.69 23.47 14.06
N LEU A 33 -4.63 23.02 13.38
CA LEU A 33 -3.34 23.71 13.36
C LEU A 33 -3.00 24.33 12.01
N PHE A 34 -3.46 23.74 10.91
CA PHE A 34 -3.12 24.17 9.56
C PHE A 34 -4.34 24.24 8.63
N PRO A 35 -5.40 25.01 8.96
CA PRO A 35 -6.61 25.08 8.15
C PRO A 35 -6.33 25.58 6.71
N SER A 36 -5.26 26.35 6.51
CA SER A 36 -4.81 26.76 5.17
C SER A 36 -4.40 25.58 4.27
N LEU A 37 -4.01 24.44 4.84
CA LEU A 37 -3.69 23.24 4.05
C LEU A 37 -4.92 22.67 3.33
N HIS A 38 -6.12 22.93 3.83
CA HIS A 38 -7.37 22.52 3.17
C HIS A 38 -7.46 23.08 1.74
N ASN A 39 -6.96 24.30 1.51
CA ASN A 39 -6.98 24.95 0.20
C ASN A 39 -6.18 24.18 -0.86
N PHE A 40 -5.16 23.42 -0.46
CA PHE A 40 -4.41 22.59 -1.42
C PHE A 40 -5.19 21.35 -1.87
N PHE A 41 -6.13 20.87 -1.06
CA PHE A 41 -7.02 19.75 -1.41
C PHE A 41 -8.24 20.20 -2.23
N THR A 42 -8.69 21.45 -2.07
CA THR A 42 -9.81 22.03 -2.83
C THR A 42 -9.39 22.86 -4.05
N GLY A 43 -8.09 23.07 -4.23
CA GLY A 43 -7.53 23.77 -5.38
C GLY A 43 -7.63 22.97 -6.69
N SER A 44 -6.65 23.15 -7.58
CA SER A 44 -6.62 22.40 -8.84
C SER A 44 -6.54 20.88 -8.60
N LEU A 45 -7.05 20.10 -9.57
CA LEU A 45 -6.96 18.64 -9.53
C LEU A 45 -5.51 18.15 -9.33
N ILE A 46 -4.55 18.82 -9.96
CA ILE A 46 -3.13 18.47 -9.87
C ILE A 46 -2.59 18.74 -8.46
N THR A 47 -2.89 19.90 -7.90
CA THR A 47 -2.45 20.27 -6.53
C THR A 47 -3.05 19.36 -5.48
N ALA A 48 -4.34 18.99 -5.60
CA ALA A 48 -5.00 18.07 -4.67
C ALA A 48 -4.36 16.68 -4.72
N GLN A 49 -4.12 16.15 -5.92
CA GLN A 49 -3.45 14.85 -6.09
C GLN A 49 -2.03 14.85 -5.56
N PHE A 50 -1.25 15.90 -5.85
CA PHE A 50 0.13 16.00 -5.38
C PHE A 50 0.21 16.13 -3.86
N THR A 51 -0.67 16.93 -3.27
CA THR A 51 -0.78 17.09 -1.81
C THR A 51 -1.15 15.78 -1.14
N GLY A 52 -2.16 15.07 -1.66
CA GLY A 52 -2.53 13.74 -1.17
C GLY A 52 -1.41 12.71 -1.34
N PHE A 53 -0.64 12.78 -2.42
CA PHE A 53 0.53 11.93 -2.57
C PHE A 53 1.58 12.21 -1.48
N LEU A 54 1.95 13.48 -1.27
CA LEU A 54 2.99 13.87 -0.32
C LEU A 54 2.59 13.60 1.14
N LEU A 55 1.36 13.90 1.52
CA LEU A 55 0.92 13.79 2.91
C LEU A 55 0.41 12.40 3.27
N VAL A 56 -0.08 11.61 2.32
CA VAL A 56 -0.66 10.29 2.62
C VAL A 56 0.16 9.16 2.02
N THR A 57 0.33 9.18 0.70
CA THR A 57 0.89 8.02 -0.02
C THR A 57 2.38 7.84 0.26
N LEU A 58 3.16 8.92 0.20
CA LEU A 58 4.61 8.88 0.37
C LEU A 58 5.02 8.39 1.79
N PRO A 59 4.46 8.92 2.90
CA PRO A 59 4.76 8.42 4.24
C PRO A 59 4.43 6.93 4.42
N VAL A 60 3.29 6.49 3.88
CA VAL A 60 2.88 5.07 3.92
C VAL A 60 3.84 4.20 3.11
N LEU A 61 4.28 4.65 1.92
CA LEU A 61 5.29 3.96 1.13
C LEU A 61 6.61 3.87 1.89
N LEU A 62 7.10 4.98 2.44
CA LEU A 62 8.34 5.04 3.21
C LEU A 62 8.29 4.10 4.43
N TYR A 63 7.16 4.05 5.13
CA TYR A 63 6.94 3.10 6.22
C TYR A 63 7.22 1.66 5.77
N PHE A 64 6.59 1.19 4.69
CA PHE A 64 6.83 -0.17 4.18
C PHE A 64 8.24 -0.34 3.60
N ILE A 65 8.79 0.68 2.94
CA ILE A 65 10.12 0.62 2.33
C ILE A 65 11.19 0.42 3.40
N ILE A 66 11.17 1.27 4.43
CA ILE A 66 12.16 1.23 5.50
C ILE A 66 11.95 -0.04 6.32
N SER A 67 10.72 -0.33 6.72
CA SER A 67 10.43 -1.43 7.64
C SER A 67 10.61 -2.82 7.02
N ASP A 68 10.23 -3.06 5.76
CA ASP A 68 10.40 -4.37 5.12
C ASP A 68 11.81 -4.56 4.49
N SER A 69 12.63 -3.51 4.41
CA SER A 69 14.01 -3.62 3.91
C SER A 69 14.96 -4.22 4.93
N LYS A 70 16.20 -4.51 4.51
CA LYS A 70 17.30 -4.92 5.38
C LYS A 70 17.56 -3.99 6.58
N ILE A 71 17.07 -2.76 6.55
CA ILE A 71 17.21 -1.78 7.64
C ILE A 71 16.25 -2.11 8.78
N GLY A 72 14.94 -2.18 8.51
CA GLY A 72 13.92 -2.44 9.53
C GLY A 72 13.61 -3.92 9.75
N GLY A 73 13.83 -4.76 8.72
CA GLY A 73 13.59 -6.19 8.70
C GLY A 73 12.12 -6.60 8.64
N GLN A 74 11.23 -5.93 9.39
CA GLN A 74 9.78 -6.19 9.43
C GLN A 74 8.98 -4.92 9.73
N SER A 75 7.84 -4.73 9.06
CA SER A 75 6.78 -3.82 9.55
C SER A 75 6.26 -4.24 10.93
N ILE A 76 5.58 -3.33 11.63
CA ILE A 76 5.06 -3.57 12.98
C ILE A 76 4.10 -4.75 12.99
N GLY A 77 3.16 -4.80 12.05
CA GLY A 77 2.23 -5.92 11.89
C GLY A 77 2.94 -7.22 11.59
N LYS A 78 3.93 -7.20 10.69
CA LYS A 78 4.73 -8.39 10.36
C LYS A 78 5.55 -8.88 11.55
N LYS A 79 6.10 -7.96 12.36
CA LYS A 79 6.81 -8.28 13.60
C LYS A 79 5.89 -8.94 14.61
N LYS A 80 4.68 -8.40 14.83
CA LYS A 80 3.68 -8.98 15.74
C LYS A 80 3.20 -10.37 15.30
N ILE A 81 3.08 -10.62 13.99
CA ILE A 81 2.65 -11.92 13.45
C ILE A 81 3.80 -12.92 13.26
N GLY A 82 5.06 -12.48 13.40
CA GLY A 82 6.23 -13.36 13.23
C GLY A 82 6.49 -13.74 11.77
N ILE A 83 6.27 -12.82 10.82
CA ILE A 83 6.55 -13.03 9.40
C ILE A 83 7.51 -11.96 8.86
N ARG A 84 8.28 -12.28 7.82
CA ARG A 84 9.26 -11.36 7.21
C ARG A 84 9.29 -11.50 5.70
N VAL A 85 9.58 -10.39 5.01
CA VAL A 85 9.88 -10.37 3.58
C VAL A 85 11.35 -10.74 3.37
N ILE A 86 11.60 -11.72 2.51
CA ILE A 86 12.94 -12.18 2.12
C ILE A 86 13.05 -12.20 0.59
N GLY A 87 14.27 -12.21 0.07
CA GLY A 87 14.53 -12.45 -1.34
C GLY A 87 14.27 -13.92 -1.72
N GLU A 88 14.41 -14.23 -3.00
CA GLU A 88 14.19 -15.58 -3.50
C GLU A 88 15.14 -16.63 -2.91
N ASN A 89 16.36 -16.22 -2.52
CA ASN A 89 17.38 -17.10 -1.96
C ASN A 89 17.44 -17.08 -0.42
N GLY A 90 16.49 -16.44 0.25
CA GLY A 90 16.44 -16.37 1.73
C GLY A 90 17.11 -15.15 2.34
N GLU A 91 17.73 -14.30 1.53
CA GLU A 91 18.47 -13.12 1.96
C GLU A 91 17.56 -11.95 2.40
N PRO A 92 18.05 -11.06 3.29
CA PRO A 92 17.39 -9.78 3.54
C PRO A 92 17.33 -8.93 2.26
N VAL A 93 16.18 -8.32 2.00
CA VAL A 93 15.95 -7.56 0.76
C VAL A 93 16.52 -6.15 0.87
N SER A 94 17.23 -5.68 -0.17
CA SER A 94 17.78 -4.32 -0.21
C SER A 94 16.69 -3.25 -0.25
N VAL A 95 17.03 -2.01 0.11
CA VAL A 95 16.08 -0.88 0.10
C VAL A 95 15.49 -0.67 -1.31
N LEU A 96 16.34 -0.61 -2.35
CA LEU A 96 15.88 -0.42 -3.73
C LEU A 96 14.93 -1.52 -4.19
N HIS A 97 15.21 -2.76 -3.82
CA HIS A 97 14.41 -3.91 -4.21
C HIS A 97 13.06 -3.92 -3.48
N ILE A 98 13.03 -3.55 -2.19
CA ILE A 98 11.76 -3.31 -1.48
C ILE A 98 11.01 -2.10 -2.04
N THR A 99 11.69 -1.03 -2.46
CA THR A 99 11.04 0.11 -3.13
C THR A 99 10.29 -0.35 -4.37
N TYR A 100 10.95 -1.12 -5.25
CA TYR A 100 10.32 -1.69 -6.43
C TYR A 100 9.08 -2.54 -6.06
N ARG A 101 9.24 -3.47 -5.11
CA ARG A 101 8.14 -4.30 -4.61
C ARG A 101 6.98 -3.48 -4.05
N THR A 102 7.29 -2.43 -3.29
CA THR A 102 6.30 -1.59 -2.60
C THR A 102 5.54 -0.74 -3.61
N ILE A 103 6.22 -0.19 -4.62
CA ILE A 103 5.56 0.52 -5.73
C ILE A 103 4.55 -0.42 -6.41
N LEU A 104 4.95 -1.64 -6.76
CA LEU A 104 4.05 -2.64 -7.35
C LEU A 104 2.84 -2.92 -6.45
N LYS A 105 3.09 -3.20 -5.16
CA LYS A 105 2.05 -3.47 -4.16
C LYS A 105 1.00 -2.33 -4.08
N PHE A 106 1.43 -1.08 -4.21
CA PHE A 106 0.57 0.10 -4.09
C PHE A 106 0.01 0.63 -5.41
N ILE A 107 0.20 -0.07 -6.55
CA ILE A 107 -0.42 0.31 -7.83
C ILE A 107 -1.94 0.46 -7.70
N PRO A 108 -2.70 -0.51 -7.13
CA PRO A 108 -4.15 -0.37 -7.00
C PRO A 108 -4.52 0.85 -6.16
N TRP A 109 -3.81 1.09 -5.06
CA TRP A 109 -4.02 2.25 -4.19
C TRP A 109 -3.84 3.57 -4.94
N LYS A 110 -2.76 3.71 -5.71
CA LYS A 110 -2.50 4.93 -6.50
C LYS A 110 -3.56 5.15 -7.57
N LEU A 111 -3.97 4.08 -8.28
CA LEU A 111 -5.05 4.15 -9.27
C LEU A 111 -6.39 4.51 -8.63
N SER A 112 -6.70 3.99 -7.44
CA SER A 112 -7.91 4.36 -6.69
C SER A 112 -7.90 5.84 -6.34
N HIS A 113 -6.79 6.40 -5.84
CA HIS A 113 -6.71 7.83 -5.54
C HIS A 113 -6.89 8.68 -6.79
N TYR A 114 -6.22 8.31 -7.89
CA TYR A 114 -6.40 8.97 -9.18
C TYR A 114 -7.87 8.98 -9.63
N LEU A 115 -8.58 7.86 -9.48
CA LEU A 115 -9.99 7.75 -9.85
C LEU A 115 -10.87 8.58 -8.91
N VAL A 116 -10.69 8.48 -7.60
CA VAL A 116 -11.48 9.21 -6.59
C VAL A 116 -11.38 10.72 -6.79
N TYR A 117 -10.18 11.28 -6.98
CA TYR A 117 -10.03 12.72 -7.21
C TYR A 117 -10.77 13.18 -8.48
N ARG A 118 -10.82 12.36 -9.53
CA ARG A 118 -11.55 12.69 -10.77
C ARG A 118 -13.06 12.59 -10.60
N LEU A 119 -13.54 11.61 -9.84
CA LEU A 119 -14.97 11.47 -9.54
C LEU A 119 -15.46 12.63 -8.67
N ILE A 120 -14.69 13.02 -7.64
CA ILE A 120 -15.00 14.20 -6.83
C ILE A 120 -15.05 15.46 -7.68
N TYR A 121 -14.11 15.63 -8.62
CA TYR A 121 -14.07 16.79 -9.49
C TYR A 121 -15.22 16.84 -10.51
N ILE A 122 -15.69 15.68 -11.00
CA ILE A 122 -16.88 15.59 -11.86
C ILE A 122 -18.16 15.95 -11.08
N GLY A 123 -18.22 15.64 -9.78
CA GLY A 123 -19.41 15.85 -8.97
C GLY A 123 -20.59 15.03 -9.50
N ASP A 124 -21.72 15.70 -9.75
CA ASP A 124 -22.95 15.09 -10.26
C ASP A 124 -22.99 14.93 -11.80
N GLY A 125 -21.87 15.20 -12.47
CA GLY A 125 -21.77 15.03 -13.92
C GLY A 125 -21.77 13.56 -14.36
N GLU A 126 -21.94 13.36 -15.67
CA GLU A 126 -21.86 12.03 -16.27
C GLU A 126 -20.44 11.45 -16.14
N VAL A 127 -20.36 10.22 -15.62
CA VAL A 127 -19.08 9.54 -15.45
C VAL A 127 -18.65 8.93 -16.78
N PRO A 128 -17.47 9.29 -17.33
CA PRO A 128 -16.98 8.72 -18.58
C PRO A 128 -16.77 7.20 -18.47
N ILE A 129 -17.02 6.46 -19.55
CA ILE A 129 -16.82 5.00 -19.58
C ILE A 129 -15.39 4.58 -19.21
N SER A 130 -14.40 5.41 -19.53
CA SER A 130 -13.00 5.19 -19.18
C SER A 130 -12.77 5.07 -17.67
N TYR A 131 -13.55 5.77 -16.83
CA TYR A 131 -13.41 5.71 -15.38
C TYR A 131 -13.97 4.41 -14.79
N TYR A 132 -15.03 3.87 -15.39
CA TYR A 132 -15.51 2.52 -15.07
C TYR A 132 -14.49 1.45 -15.46
N LEU A 133 -13.85 1.57 -16.62
CA LEU A 133 -12.78 0.66 -17.04
C LEU A 133 -11.59 0.70 -16.08
N ILE A 134 -11.17 1.89 -15.63
CA ILE A 134 -10.11 2.04 -14.62
C ILE A 134 -10.53 1.38 -13.30
N GLY A 135 -11.78 1.60 -12.85
CA GLY A 135 -12.34 0.91 -11.70
C GLY A 135 -12.27 -0.62 -11.83
N GLY A 136 -12.67 -1.15 -12.99
CA GLY A 136 -12.58 -2.57 -13.31
C GLY A 136 -11.15 -3.11 -13.24
N ILE A 137 -10.17 -2.38 -13.79
CA ILE A 137 -8.74 -2.75 -13.72
C ILE A 137 -8.24 -2.78 -12.28
N ILE A 138 -8.63 -1.80 -11.44
CA ILE A 138 -8.25 -1.76 -10.03
C ILE A 138 -8.73 -3.03 -9.31
N TYR A 139 -10.01 -3.38 -9.46
CA TYR A 139 -10.58 -4.57 -8.84
C TYR A 139 -9.96 -5.87 -9.39
N ALA A 140 -9.73 -5.95 -10.71
CA ALA A 140 -9.06 -7.08 -11.32
C ALA A 140 -7.63 -7.27 -10.77
N LEU A 141 -6.88 -6.18 -10.57
CA LEU A 141 -5.54 -6.22 -9.97
C LEU A 141 -5.59 -6.67 -8.50
N ILE A 142 -6.50 -6.12 -7.69
CA ILE A 142 -6.68 -6.55 -6.30
C ILE A 142 -7.03 -8.04 -6.23
N PHE A 143 -7.95 -8.48 -7.09
CA PHE A 143 -8.34 -9.88 -7.17
C PHE A 143 -7.16 -10.78 -7.57
N ALA A 144 -6.37 -10.37 -8.57
CA ALA A 144 -5.15 -11.08 -8.95
C ALA A 144 -4.14 -11.17 -7.78
N TYR A 145 -3.99 -10.10 -6.98
CA TYR A 145 -3.07 -10.09 -5.83
C TYR A 145 -3.51 -11.07 -4.72
N ILE A 146 -4.82 -11.20 -4.50
CA ILE A 146 -5.41 -12.12 -3.52
C ILE A 146 -5.31 -13.56 -4.04
N LEU A 147 -5.76 -13.82 -5.26
CA LEU A 147 -5.74 -15.17 -5.85
C LEU A 147 -4.33 -15.76 -5.87
N THR A 148 -3.35 -14.99 -6.35
CA THR A 148 -1.97 -15.44 -6.39
C THR A 148 -1.42 -15.77 -5.00
N ALA A 149 -1.74 -14.95 -3.98
CA ALA A 149 -1.32 -15.22 -2.60
C ALA A 149 -1.92 -16.50 -2.01
N ILE A 150 -3.12 -16.88 -2.45
CA ILE A 150 -3.82 -18.08 -1.97
C ILE A 150 -3.35 -19.33 -2.72
N PHE A 151 -3.29 -19.28 -4.05
CA PHE A 151 -3.18 -20.48 -4.89
C PHE A 151 -1.75 -20.81 -5.32
N THR A 152 -0.81 -19.85 -5.33
CA THR A 152 0.56 -20.17 -5.74
C THR A 152 1.26 -21.09 -4.74
N LYS A 153 2.18 -21.94 -5.24
CA LYS A 153 2.93 -22.91 -4.41
C LYS A 153 3.66 -22.23 -3.25
N LYS A 154 4.21 -21.04 -3.49
CA LYS A 154 4.95 -20.23 -2.50
C LYS A 154 4.07 -19.21 -1.76
N LYS A 155 2.75 -19.19 -1.99
CA LYS A 155 1.79 -18.24 -1.37
C LYS A 155 2.17 -16.76 -1.59
N GLN A 156 2.71 -16.45 -2.77
CA GLN A 156 3.17 -15.13 -3.17
C GLN A 156 2.05 -14.36 -3.87
N SER A 157 1.88 -13.07 -3.54
CA SER A 157 1.03 -12.18 -4.33
C SER A 157 1.71 -11.85 -5.65
N LEU A 158 0.96 -11.40 -6.66
CA LEU A 158 1.49 -11.06 -7.98
C LEU A 158 2.68 -10.09 -7.91
N TYR A 159 2.61 -9.07 -7.06
CA TYR A 159 3.72 -8.14 -6.86
C TYR A 159 4.95 -8.79 -6.20
N ASP A 160 4.77 -9.82 -5.37
CA ASP A 160 5.89 -10.57 -4.78
C ASP A 160 6.58 -11.45 -5.83
N ILE A 161 5.81 -12.03 -6.75
CA ILE A 161 6.32 -12.84 -7.87
C ILE A 161 7.14 -11.96 -8.80
N ILE A 162 6.58 -10.82 -9.24
CA ILE A 162 7.27 -9.87 -10.12
C ILE A 162 8.53 -9.34 -9.44
N ALA A 163 8.44 -8.99 -8.15
CA ALA A 163 9.57 -8.52 -7.39
C ALA A 163 10.53 -9.63 -6.94
N LYS A 164 10.33 -10.91 -7.27
CA LYS A 164 11.20 -12.01 -6.80
C LYS A 164 11.44 -11.99 -5.27
N THR A 165 10.36 -11.84 -4.51
CA THR A 165 10.38 -11.82 -3.04
C THR A 165 9.39 -12.82 -2.46
N GLN A 166 9.64 -13.29 -1.24
CA GLN A 166 8.77 -14.21 -0.53
C GLN A 166 8.47 -13.68 0.88
N VAL A 167 7.37 -14.13 1.48
CA VAL A 167 7.09 -13.83 2.88
C VAL A 167 7.10 -15.14 3.64
N VAL A 168 8.00 -15.25 4.61
CA VAL A 168 8.22 -16.46 5.40
C VAL A 168 7.84 -16.23 6.85
N ARG A 169 7.44 -17.31 7.53
CA ARG A 169 7.36 -17.32 8.99
C ARG A 169 8.77 -17.36 9.56
N ILE A 170 9.01 -16.57 10.59
CA ILE A 170 10.23 -16.64 11.38
C ILE A 170 9.97 -17.72 12.42
N SER A 171 10.79 -18.78 12.43
CA SER A 171 10.82 -19.67 13.59
C SER A 171 11.47 -18.88 14.71
N SER A 172 10.77 -18.69 15.83
CA SER A 172 11.42 -18.29 17.07
C SER A 172 12.56 -19.29 17.32
N ARG A 173 13.79 -18.79 17.39
CA ARG A 173 14.83 -19.46 18.16
C ARG A 173 14.57 -19.18 19.63
#